data_AF-R5VA59-F1
#
_entry.id   AF-R5VA59-F1
#
_cell.length_a   1.000
_cell.length_b   1.000
_cell.length_c   1.000
_cell.angle_alpha   90.00
_cell.angle_beta   90.00
_cell.angle_gamma   90.00
#
_symmetry.space_group_name_H-M   'P 1'
#
loop_
_entity.id
_entity.type
_entity.pdbx_description
1 polymer ?
#
loop_
_entity_poly.entity_id
_entity_poly.type
_entity_poly.pdbx_seq_one_letter_code
_entity_poly.pdbx_strand_id
1 'polypeptide(L)' 'MTVETKYKKGDTIYWYCDTDDEVHHAEVQFVNYVPVGFPEINYEVETICCGERRTLFIEEDDVIDPNYM' A
#
# COMPACT_ATOMS: atom_id res chain seq x y z
N MET A 1 -14.65 15.29 7.77
CA MET A 1 -14.99 13.88 7.45
C MET A 1 -13.78 13.07 7.85
N THR A 2 -13.93 12.12 8.77
CA THR A 2 -12.91 11.09 8.99
C THR A 2 -13.00 10.13 7.82
N VAL A 3 -11.96 10.11 7.00
CA VAL A 3 -11.81 9.09 5.95
C VAL A 3 -11.46 7.80 6.68
N GLU A 4 -12.31 6.81 6.58
CA GLU A 4 -12.02 5.47 7.10
C GLU A 4 -11.11 4.76 6.09
N THR A 5 -10.04 4.15 6.61
CA THR A 5 -9.09 3.36 5.82
C THR A 5 -8.77 2.07 6.56
N LYS A 6 -8.44 1.00 5.83
CA LYS A 6 -8.14 -0.32 6.40
C LYS A 6 -6.81 -0.33 7.17
N TYR A 7 -5.82 0.43 6.70
CA TYR A 7 -4.46 0.43 7.25
C TYR A 7 -4.02 1.84 7.65
N LYS A 8 -3.19 1.93 8.69
CA LYS A 8 -2.62 3.19 9.20
C LYS A 8 -1.10 3.13 9.21
N LYS A 9 -0.48 4.31 9.37
CA LYS A 9 0.97 4.42 9.58
C LYS A 9 1.45 3.44 10.67
N GLY A 10 2.50 2.70 10.37
CA GLY A 10 3.07 1.67 11.24
C GLY A 10 2.49 0.25 11.03
N ASP A 11 1.40 0.11 10.29
CA ASP A 11 0.91 -1.22 9.89
C ASP A 11 1.79 -1.77 8.76
N THR A 12 1.94 -3.10 8.70
CA THR A 12 2.59 -3.79 7.57
C THR A 12 1.53 -4.22 6.58
N ILE A 13 1.73 -3.84 5.30
CA ILE A 13 0.86 -4.25 4.19
C ILE A 13 1.62 -5.16 3.23
N TYR A 14 0.86 -5.96 2.47
CA TYR A 14 1.35 -6.93 1.49
C TYR A 14 0.72 -6.65 0.13
N TRP A 15 1.49 -6.75 -0.94
CA TRP A 15 0.98 -6.60 -2.31
C TRP A 15 1.76 -7.49 -3.28
N TYR A 16 1.14 -7.82 -4.39
CA TYR A 16 1.80 -8.55 -5.47
C TYR A 16 2.52 -7.57 -6.40
N CYS A 17 3.76 -7.89 -6.80
CA CYS A 17 4.49 -7.10 -7.79
C CYS A 17 4.58 -7.84 -9.12
N ASP A 18 3.92 -7.31 -10.15
CA ASP A 18 3.94 -7.89 -11.51
C ASP A 18 5.31 -7.83 -12.20
N THR A 19 6.27 -7.06 -11.65
CA THR A 19 7.60 -6.90 -12.28
C THR A 19 8.54 -8.04 -11.91
N ASP A 20 8.48 -8.53 -10.68
CA ASP A 20 9.32 -9.63 -10.20
C ASP A 20 8.53 -10.89 -9.82
N ASP A 21 7.20 -10.90 -10.01
CA ASP A 21 6.29 -12.01 -9.73
C ASP A 21 6.31 -12.49 -8.26
N GLU A 22 6.61 -11.58 -7.32
CA GLU A 22 6.73 -11.86 -5.90
C GLU A 22 5.74 -11.04 -5.05
N VAL A 23 5.45 -11.56 -3.84
CA VAL A 23 4.71 -10.81 -2.83
C VAL A 23 5.68 -9.99 -2.00
N HIS A 24 5.50 -8.67 -2.02
CA HIS A 24 6.28 -7.74 -1.22
C HIS A 24 5.50 -7.32 0.02
N HIS A 25 6.24 -6.81 1.01
CA HIS A 25 5.65 -6.24 2.20
C HIS A 25 6.47 -5.07 2.72
N ALA A 26 5.81 -4.11 3.35
CA ALA A 26 6.45 -2.95 3.95
C ALA A 26 5.57 -2.27 4.99
N GLU A 27 6.19 -1.49 5.86
CA GLU A 27 5.50 -0.67 6.85
C GLU A 27 4.98 0.63 6.21
N VAL A 28 3.70 0.93 6.42
CA VAL A 28 3.06 2.17 5.96
C VAL A 28 3.71 3.38 6.63
N GLN A 29 4.26 4.28 5.83
CA GLN A 29 4.90 5.51 6.28
C GLN A 29 3.92 6.69 6.30
N PHE A 30 2.98 6.70 5.37
CA PHE A 30 1.95 7.74 5.22
C PHE A 30 0.69 7.18 4.56
N VAL A 31 -0.48 7.66 5.00
CA VAL A 31 -1.78 7.37 4.35
C VAL A 31 -2.16 8.60 3.55
N ASN A 32 -2.23 8.47 2.25
CA ASN A 32 -2.62 9.52 1.34
C ASN A 32 -4.08 9.32 0.91
N TYR A 33 -4.86 10.40 0.99
CA TYR A 33 -6.25 10.42 0.55
C TYR A 33 -6.41 11.43 -0.58
N VAL A 34 -6.87 10.97 -1.74
CA VAL A 34 -7.06 11.78 -2.93
C VAL A 34 -8.58 12.01 -3.13
N PRO A 35 -9.13 13.18 -2.78
CA PRO A 35 -10.58 13.41 -2.77
C PRO A 35 -11.19 13.75 -4.14
N VAL A 36 -10.39 13.85 -5.21
CA VAL A 36 -10.82 14.45 -6.48
C VAL A 36 -11.20 13.38 -7.50
N GLY A 37 -12.41 13.48 -8.06
CA GLY A 37 -12.91 12.53 -9.05
C GLY A 37 -13.46 11.29 -8.36
N PHE A 38 -12.63 10.26 -8.23
CA PHE A 38 -12.94 9.05 -7.47
C PHE A 38 -12.07 9.06 -6.21
N PRO A 39 -12.69 9.12 -5.01
CA PRO A 39 -11.93 9.10 -3.78
C PRO A 39 -11.08 7.84 -3.68
N GLU A 40 -9.76 8.01 -3.62
CA GLU A 40 -8.79 6.93 -3.54
C GLU A 40 -7.96 7.06 -2.26
N ILE A 41 -7.61 5.91 -1.70
CA ILE A 41 -6.68 5.80 -0.59
C ILE A 41 -5.48 5.02 -1.09
N ASN A 42 -4.29 5.58 -0.89
CA ASN A 42 -3.04 4.88 -1.13
C ASN A 42 -2.06 5.05 0.03
N TYR A 43 -1.19 4.05 0.18
CA TYR A 43 -0.23 3.94 1.25
C TYR A 43 1.16 4.16 0.72
N GLU A 44 1.84 5.17 1.26
CA GLU A 44 3.27 5.34 1.02
C GLU A 44 4.04 4.31 1.82
N VAL A 45 4.88 3.54 1.14
CA VAL A 45 5.79 2.57 1.75
C VAL A 45 7.20 2.77 1.22
N GLU A 46 8.18 2.39 2.04
CA GLU A 46 9.56 2.28 1.60
C GLU A 46 9.98 0.81 1.65
N THR A 47 10.50 0.30 0.54
CA THR A 47 10.87 -1.11 0.41
C THR A 47 12.04 -1.32 -0.53
N ILE A 48 12.61 -2.52 -0.51
CA ILE A 48 13.47 -3.02 -1.58
C ILE A 48 12.58 -3.82 -2.53
N CYS A 49 12.36 -3.29 -3.73
CA CYS A 49 11.57 -3.95 -4.77
C CYS A 49 12.41 -3.95 -6.06
N CYS A 50 12.44 -5.08 -6.77
CA CYS A 50 13.26 -5.26 -7.96
C CYS A 50 14.77 -4.93 -7.76
N GLY A 51 15.31 -5.19 -6.56
CA GLY A 51 16.73 -5.00 -6.24
C GLY A 51 17.13 -3.57 -5.86
N GLU A 52 16.19 -2.62 -5.80
CA GLU A 52 16.46 -1.23 -5.45
C GLU A 52 15.57 -0.73 -4.31
N ARG A 53 16.09 0.18 -3.49
CA ARG A 53 15.29 0.88 -2.49
C ARG A 53 14.40 1.90 -3.19
N ARG A 54 13.10 1.81 -2.98
CA ARG A 54 12.08 2.66 -3.62
C ARG A 54 11.04 3.11 -2.60
N THR A 55 10.49 4.30 -2.86
CA THR A 55 9.23 4.75 -2.25
C THR A 55 8.11 4.43 -3.23
N LEU A 56 7.11 3.68 -2.78
CA LEU A 56 5.97 3.25 -3.58
C LEU A 56 4.68 3.74 -2.95
N PHE A 57 3.65 3.91 -3.78
CA PHE A 57 2.28 4.18 -3.35
C PHE A 57 1.43 2.97 -3.74
N ILE A 58 0.89 2.28 -2.74
CA ILE A 58 0.06 1.08 -2.94
C ILE A 58 -1.41 1.46 -2.70
N GLU A 59 -2.28 1.22 -3.67
CA GLU A 59 -3.72 1.49 -3.53
C GLU A 59 -4.34 0.55 -2.49
N GLU A 60 -5.36 1.02 -1.75
CA GLU A 60 -6.00 0.21 -0.70
C GLU A 60 -6.61 -1.10 -1.24
N ASP A 61 -7.00 -1.12 -2.51
CA ASP A 61 -7.57 -2.29 -3.18
C ASP A 61 -6.51 -3.28 -3.69
N ASP A 62 -5.25 -2.84 -3.87
CA ASP A 62 -4.12 -3.71 -4.24
C ASP A 62 -3.48 -4.39 -3.03
N VAL A 63 -3.83 -3.96 -1.81
CA VAL A 63 -3.35 -4.61 -0.59
C VAL A 63 -4.04 -5.95 -0.44
N ILE A 64 -3.23 -7.01 -0.36
CA ILE A 64 -3.70 -8.36 -0.11
C ILE A 64 -4.24 -8.43 1.33
N ASP A 65 -5.55 -8.64 1.48
CA ASP A 65 -6.18 -8.80 2.79
C ASP A 65 -5.90 -10.20 3.34
N PRO A 66 -5.15 -10.33 4.45
CA PRO A 66 -4.81 -11.62 5.02
C PRO A 66 -6.03 -12.38 5.58
N ASN A 67 -7.18 -11.71 5.78
CA ASN A 67 -8.41 -12.38 6.22
C ASN A 67 -9.18 -13.05 5.07
N TYR A 68 -8.79 -12.79 3.82
CA TYR A 68 -9.39 -13.38 2.62
C TYR A 68 -8.43 -14.31 1.86
N MET A 69 -7.33 -14.72 2.51
CA MET A 69 -6.39 -15.75 2.04
C MET A 69 -6.79 -17.15 2.51
#